data_AF-A0A446AR59-F1
#
_entry.id   AF-A0A446AR59-F1
#
_cell.length_a   1.000
_cell.length_b   1.000
_cell.length_c   1.000
_cell.angle_alpha   90.00
_cell.angle_beta   90.00
_cell.angle_gamma   90.00
#
_symmetry.space_group_name_H-M   'P 1'
#
loop_
_entity.id
_entity.type
_entity.pdbx_description
1 polymer ?
#
loop_
_entity_poly.entity_id
_entity_poly.type
_entity_poly.pdbx_seq_one_letter_code
_entity_poly.pdbx_strand_id
1 'polypeptide(L)'
;MKRVLLVLLLLTGGWAWYERQALMDFPGILSAYSAKEYCSCRYVMGFDSQYCQGYVQQYLPLSRLDEDLQQRLISAAGLGVENRAQWLGPREGCRLLP
;
A
#
# COMPACT_ATOMS: atom_id res chain seq x y z
N MET A 1 -15.43 27.75 24.77
CA MET A 1 -14.91 26.40 24.48
C MET A 1 -15.89 25.53 23.69
N LYS A 2 -17.12 25.27 24.18
CA LYS A 2 -18.11 24.42 23.46
C LYS A 2 -18.43 24.88 22.03
N ARG A 3 -18.61 26.19 21.81
CA ARG A 3 -18.88 26.74 20.46
C ARG A 3 -17.70 26.55 19.50
N VAL A 4 -16.47 26.70 19.99
CA VAL A 4 -15.25 26.49 19.19
C VAL A 4 -15.14 25.02 18.79
N LEU A 5 -15.37 24.10 19.73
CA LEU A 5 -15.37 22.67 19.46
C LEU A 5 -16.41 22.29 18.41
N LEU A 6 -17.61 22.88 18.49
CA LEU A 6 -18.69 22.65 17.54
C LEU A 6 -18.33 23.18 16.14
N VAL A 7 -17.72 24.36 16.05
CA VAL A 7 -17.21 24.90 14.77
C VAL A 7 -16.13 24.00 14.19
N LEU A 8 -15.18 23.52 15.01
CA LEU A 8 -14.14 22.60 14.55
C LEU A 8 -14.73 21.30 14.02
N LEU A 9 -15.71 20.71 14.72
CA LEU A 9 -16.40 19.49 14.27
C LEU A 9 -17.13 19.70 12.94
N LEU A 10 -17.77 20.85 12.73
CA LEU A 10 -18.41 21.17 11.45
C LEU A 10 -17.40 21.34 10.32
N LEU A 11 -16.27 21.99 10.60
CA LEU A 11 -15.20 22.16 9.61
C LEU A 11 -14.55 20.82 9.26
N THR A 12 -14.22 19.99 10.24
CA THR A 12 -13.62 18.67 10.00
C THR A 12 -14.60 17.72 9.31
N GLY A 13 -15.88 17.73 9.70
CA GLY A 13 -16.93 16.95 9.04
C GLY A 13 -17.17 17.38 7.60
N GLY A 14 -17.24 18.69 7.35
CA GLY A 14 -17.38 19.24 6.00
C GLY A 14 -16.17 18.91 5.12
N TRP A 15 -14.96 19.04 5.66
CA TRP A 15 -13.72 18.66 4.97
C TRP A 15 -13.65 17.15 4.69
N ALA A 16 -13.96 16.30 5.67
CA ALA A 16 -13.97 14.85 5.49
C ALA A 16 -14.98 14.40 4.43
N TRP A 17 -16.14 15.07 4.35
CA TRP A 17 -17.12 14.80 3.30
C TRP A 17 -16.62 15.23 1.91
N TYR A 18 -15.95 16.38 1.84
CA TYR A 18 -15.34 16.89 0.62
C TYR A 18 -14.23 15.94 0.12
N GLU A 19 -13.33 15.52 1.00
CA GLU A 19 -12.19 14.65 0.72
C GLU A 19 -12.49 13.14 0.85
N ARG A 20 -13.76 12.75 0.93
CA ARG A 20 -14.15 11.35 1.22
C ARG A 20 -13.50 10.33 0.29
N GLN A 21 -13.31 10.68 -1.00
CA GLN A 21 -12.70 9.79 -1.97
C GLN A 21 -11.21 9.59 -1.65
N ALA A 22 -10.47 10.67 -1.43
CA ALA A 22 -9.06 10.60 -1.06
C ALA A 22 -8.85 9.83 0.26
N LEU A 23 -9.72 10.05 1.25
CA LEU A 23 -9.70 9.33 2.52
C LEU A 23 -9.97 7.83 2.34
N MET A 24 -10.83 7.44 1.39
CA MET A 24 -11.12 6.03 1.08
C MET A 24 -10.02 5.36 0.25
N ASP A 25 -9.35 6.11 -0.63
CA ASP A 25 -8.29 5.56 -1.51
C ASP A 25 -6.95 5.41 -0.78
N PHE A 26 -6.65 6.30 0.17
CA PHE A 26 -5.36 6.34 0.87
C PHE A 26 -4.95 5.04 1.57
N PRO A 27 -5.82 4.33 2.32
CA PRO A 27 -5.43 3.13 3.06
C PRO A 27 -4.84 2.02 2.16
N GLY A 28 -5.32 1.92 0.91
CA GLY A 28 -4.81 0.94 -0.05
C GLY A 28 -3.45 1.28 -0.64
N ILE A 29 -3.04 2.55 -0.63
CA ILE A 29 -1.80 3.00 -1.28
C ILE A 29 -0.58 2.32 -0.66
N LEU A 30 -0.51 2.24 0.67
CA LEU A 30 0.66 1.70 1.37
C LEU A 30 0.93 0.23 0.98
N SER A 31 -0.09 -0.62 1.07
CA SER A 31 0.04 -2.04 0.73
C SER A 31 0.16 -2.26 -0.78
N ALA A 32 -0.55 -1.50 -1.61
CA ALA A 32 -0.46 -1.63 -3.08
C ALA A 32 0.94 -1.24 -3.59
N TYR A 33 1.47 -0.10 -3.14
CA TYR A 33 2.84 0.31 -3.43
C TYR A 33 3.84 -0.78 -3.00
N SER A 34 3.76 -1.21 -1.74
CA SER A 34 4.73 -2.14 -1.18
C SER A 34 4.72 -3.49 -1.89
N ALA A 35 3.54 -4.05 -2.16
CA ALA A 35 3.43 -5.32 -2.90
C ALA A 35 4.00 -5.20 -4.31
N LYS A 36 3.64 -4.15 -5.06
CA LYS A 36 4.05 -3.98 -6.45
C LYS A 36 5.54 -3.69 -6.59
N GLU A 37 6.06 -2.75 -5.80
CA GLU A 37 7.45 -2.32 -5.89
C GLU A 37 8.39 -3.40 -5.35
N TYR A 38 7.99 -4.15 -4.31
CA TYR A 38 8.76 -5.31 -3.86
C TYR A 38 8.80 -6.38 -4.96
N CYS A 39 7.66 -6.71 -5.57
CA CYS A 39 7.60 -7.68 -6.67
C CYS A 39 8.53 -7.26 -7.81
N SER A 40 8.48 -5.99 -8.23
CA SER A 40 9.34 -5.46 -9.29
C SER A 40 10.82 -5.53 -8.91
N CYS A 41 11.18 -5.08 -7.71
CA CYS A 41 12.54 -5.19 -7.17
C CYS A 41 13.04 -6.65 -7.20
N ARG A 42 12.19 -7.59 -6.79
CA ARG A 42 12.54 -8.99 -6.62
C ARG A 42 12.65 -9.77 -7.94
N TYR A 43 11.68 -9.60 -8.84
CA TYR A 43 11.51 -10.47 -10.01
C TYR A 43 11.75 -9.76 -11.35
N VAL A 44 11.62 -8.43 -11.41
CA VAL A 44 11.98 -7.67 -12.62
C VAL A 44 13.44 -7.24 -12.54
N MET A 45 13.87 -6.70 -11.40
CA MET A 45 15.26 -6.24 -11.21
C MET A 45 16.19 -7.35 -10.71
N GLY A 46 15.65 -8.39 -10.07
CA GLY A 46 16.43 -9.55 -9.63
C GLY A 46 17.25 -9.34 -8.36
N PHE A 47 16.89 -8.37 -7.52
CA PHE A 47 17.54 -8.16 -6.23
C PHE A 47 17.08 -9.20 -5.19
N ASP A 48 17.85 -9.34 -4.11
CA ASP A 48 17.51 -10.22 -3.01
C ASP A 48 16.37 -9.66 -2.13
N SER A 49 15.76 -10.54 -1.35
CA SER A 49 14.61 -10.19 -0.52
C SER A 49 14.93 -9.14 0.53
N GLN A 50 16.09 -9.20 1.18
CA GLN A 50 16.46 -8.26 2.24
C GLN A 50 16.60 -6.84 1.67
N TYR A 51 17.26 -6.70 0.52
CA TYR A 51 17.33 -5.42 -0.18
C TYR A 51 15.93 -4.90 -0.54
N CYS A 52 15.08 -5.75 -1.11
CA CYS A 52 13.73 -5.34 -1.51
C CYS A 52 12.83 -4.97 -0.32
N GLN A 53 12.99 -5.61 0.85
CA GLN A 53 12.29 -5.22 2.08
C GLN A 53 12.68 -3.80 2.50
N GLY A 54 13.97 -3.48 2.46
CA GLY A 54 14.46 -2.12 2.75
C GLY A 54 14.01 -1.09 1.70
N TYR A 55 14.01 -1.47 0.42
CA TYR A 55 13.61 -0.60 -0.69
C TYR A 55 12.16 -0.11 -0.56
N VAL A 56 11.23 -0.99 -0.16
CA VAL A 56 9.81 -0.63 -0.02
C VAL A 56 9.46 -0.05 1.34
N GLN A 57 10.43 0.09 2.25
CA GLN A 57 10.17 0.60 3.59
C GLN A 57 9.64 2.04 3.53
N GLN A 58 8.51 2.27 4.19
CA GLN A 58 7.86 3.58 4.29
C GLN A 58 7.85 4.06 5.74
N TYR A 59 7.54 5.34 5.94
CA TYR A 59 7.37 5.91 7.28
C TYR A 59 6.23 5.23 8.06
N LEU A 60 5.15 4.87 7.36
CA LEU A 60 4.07 4.07 7.92
C LEU A 60 4.44 2.57 7.87
N PRO A 61 4.31 1.84 8.99
CA PRO A 61 4.67 0.44 9.03
C PRO A 61 3.64 -0.42 8.29
N LEU A 62 4.13 -1.43 7.56
CA LEU A 62 3.31 -2.57 7.14
C LEU A 62 3.03 -3.47 8.34
N SER A 63 1.82 -4.03 8.41
CA SER A 63 1.51 -5.09 9.36
C SER A 63 1.98 -6.46 8.86
N ARG A 64 2.11 -6.62 7.54
CA ARG A 64 2.58 -7.86 6.91
C ARG A 64 3.19 -7.61 5.54
N LEU A 65 4.22 -8.38 5.21
CA LEU A 65 4.84 -8.43 3.89
C LEU A 65 5.36 -9.86 3.66
N ASP A 66 4.68 -10.61 2.80
CA ASP A 66 4.99 -12.02 2.52
C ASP A 66 5.36 -12.22 1.04
N GLU A 67 6.28 -13.15 0.80
CA GLU A 67 6.69 -13.57 -0.54
C GLU A 67 6.41 -15.06 -0.74
N ASP A 68 5.56 -15.38 -1.72
CA ASP A 68 5.39 -16.73 -2.25
C ASP A 68 6.34 -16.92 -3.44
N LEU A 69 7.44 -17.65 -3.20
CA LEU A 69 8.45 -17.94 -4.20
C LEU A 69 7.96 -18.85 -5.34
N GLN A 70 7.00 -19.73 -5.07
CA GLN A 70 6.47 -20.66 -6.06
C GLN A 70 5.58 -19.93 -7.06
N GLN A 71 4.69 -19.07 -6.54
CA GLN A 71 3.75 -18.30 -7.36
C GLN A 71 4.31 -16.95 -7.84
N ARG A 72 5.50 -16.56 -7.35
CA ARG A 72 6.10 -15.23 -7.53
C ARG A 72 5.11 -14.12 -7.21
N LEU A 73 4.48 -14.27 -6.05
CA LEU A 73 3.40 -13.43 -5.57
C LEU A 73 3.81 -12.78 -4.25
N ILE A 74 3.56 -11.48 -4.15
CA ILE A 74 3.85 -10.67 -2.97
C ILE A 74 2.53 -10.20 -2.38
N SER A 75 2.35 -10.43 -1.09
CA SER A 75 1.20 -9.95 -0.33
C SER A 75 1.68 -8.93 0.70
N ALA A 76 1.08 -7.74 0.70
CA ALA A 76 1.37 -6.71 1.68
C ALA A 76 0.09 -6.26 2.38
N ALA A 77 0.17 -5.98 3.67
CA ALA A 77 -0.95 -5.45 4.46
C ALA A 77 -0.51 -4.25 5.29
N GLY A 78 -1.37 -3.25 5.37
CA GLY A 78 -1.14 -2.03 6.15
C GLY A 78 -2.43 -1.20 6.21
N LEU A 79 -2.62 -0.43 7.27
CA LEU A 79 -3.83 0.41 7.48
C LEU A 79 -5.15 -0.37 7.36
N GLY A 80 -5.15 -1.67 7.65
CA GLY A 80 -6.32 -2.55 7.55
C GLY A 80 -6.67 -3.04 6.13
N VAL A 81 -5.85 -2.72 5.13
CA VAL A 81 -6.04 -3.14 3.73
C VAL A 81 -4.90 -4.04 3.27
N GLU A 82 -5.24 -5.13 2.59
CA GLU A 82 -4.30 -6.04 1.95
C GLU A 82 -4.32 -5.86 0.44
N ASN A 83 -3.15 -5.86 -0.18
CA ASN A 83 -2.97 -5.84 -1.62
C ASN A 83 -1.94 -6.89 -2.03
N ARG A 84 -2.09 -7.41 -3.26
CA ARG A 84 -1.20 -8.44 -3.80
C ARG A 84 -0.67 -8.03 -5.15
N ALA A 85 0.57 -8.39 -5.44
CA ALA A 85 1.17 -8.26 -6.75
C ALA A 85 1.81 -9.57 -7.20
N GLN A 86 1.72 -9.87 -8.49
CA GLN A 86 2.29 -11.09 -9.05
C GLN A 86 3.14 -10.78 -10.27
N TRP A 87 4.28 -11.46 -10.38
CA TRP A 87 5.08 -11.46 -11.59
C TRP A 87 4.40 -12.33 -12.65
N LEU A 88 4.06 -11.75 -13.80
CA LEU A 88 3.34 -12.44 -14.87
C LEU A 88 4.25 -12.90 -16.01
N GLY A 89 5.44 -12.32 -16.13
CA GLY A 89 6.35 -12.61 -17.22
C GLY A 89 7.32 -11.47 -17.49
N PRO A 90 8.29 -11.69 -18.38
CA PRO A 90 9.28 -10.67 -18.74
C PRO A 90 8.69 -9.49 -19.54
N ARG A 91 7.51 -9.64 -20.17
CA ARG A 91 6.88 -8.53 -20.90
C ARG A 91 6.01 -7.67 -19.98
N GLU A 92 5.20 -8.31 -19.15
CA GLU A 92 4.26 -7.63 -18.26
C GLU A 92 4.90 -7.18 -16.94
N GLY A 93 5.95 -7.89 -16.50
CA GLY A 93 6.56 -7.69 -15.20
C GLY A 93 5.60 -8.02 -14.06
N CYS A 94 5.64 -7.19 -13.02
CA CYS A 94 4.77 -7.32 -11.86
C CYS A 94 3.50 -6.47 -12.01
N ARG A 95 2.33 -7.07 -11.74
CA ARG A 95 1.04 -6.38 -11.72
C ARG A 95 0.37 -6.53 -10.37
N LEU A 96 -0.33 -5.48 -9.96
CA LEU A 96 -1.29 -5.57 -8.87
C LEU A 96 -2.46 -6.44 -9.29
N LEU A 97 -2.88 -7.32 -8.39
CA LEU A 97 -4.07 -8.13 -8.56
C LEU A 97 -5.30 -7.33 -8.11
N PRO A 98 -6.45 -7.52 -8.77
CA PRO A 98 -7.71 -6.87 -8.39
C PRO A 98 -8.26 -7.40 -7.06
#